data_AF-A0A3P7KAD1-F1
#
_entry.id   AF-A0A3P7KAD1-F1
#
_cell.length_a   1.000
_cell.length_b   1.000
_cell.length_c   1.000
_cell.angle_alpha   90.00
_cell.angle_beta   90.00
_cell.angle_gamma   90.00
#
_symmetry.space_group_name_H-M   'P 1'
#
loop_
_entity.id
_entity.type
_entity.pdbx_description
1 polymer ?
#
loop_
_entity_poly.entity_id
_entity_poly.type
_entity_poly.pdbx_seq_one_letter_code
_entity_poly.pdbx_strand_id
1 'polypeptide(L)'
;FKNVLDHFIIGFLIIIIANVPQGLPAMVISQLAIIGRRLASKNVYVKKLDIIDELGATTVVATDKSGTITKNSMVLTNLWYSRKHQSILKGCYPLGKQTLS
;
A
#
# COMPACT_ATOMS: atom_id res chain seq x y z
N PHE A 1 -13.53 27.58 -52.71
CA PHE A 1 -14.32 27.15 -51.54
C PHE A 1 -13.81 25.85 -50.91
N LYS A 2 -13.54 24.77 -51.67
CA LYS A 2 -12.98 23.51 -51.12
C LYS A 2 -11.68 23.71 -50.33
N ASN A 3 -10.68 24.37 -50.94
CA ASN A 3 -9.38 24.61 -50.28
C ASN A 3 -9.45 25.43 -48.97
N VAL A 4 -10.43 26.32 -48.82
CA VAL A 4 -10.61 27.15 -47.61
C VAL A 4 -11.28 26.34 -46.52
N LEU A 5 -12.28 25.51 -46.88
CA LEU A 5 -12.90 24.56 -45.96
C LEU A 5 -11.89 23.50 -45.49
N ASP A 6 -11.06 22.98 -46.39
CA ASP A 6 -10.03 22.00 -46.05
C ASP A 6 -9.02 22.58 -45.04
N HIS A 7 -8.61 23.84 -45.23
CA HIS A 7 -7.73 24.53 -44.29
C HIS A 7 -8.38 24.75 -42.93
N PHE A 8 -9.68 25.10 -42.91
CA PHE A 8 -10.44 25.30 -41.68
C PHE A 8 -10.62 23.98 -40.91
N ILE A 9 -10.94 22.88 -41.61
CA ILE A 9 -11.11 21.54 -41.04
C ILE A 9 -9.78 21.03 -40.47
N ILE A 10 -8.68 21.12 -41.23
CA ILE A 10 -7.35 20.68 -40.78
C ILE A 10 -6.89 21.53 -39.59
N GLY A 11 -7.07 22.85 -39.64
CA GLY A 11 -6.72 23.76 -38.54
C GLY A 11 -7.45 23.39 -37.24
N PHE A 12 -8.77 23.16 -37.31
CA PHE A 12 -9.55 22.76 -36.15
C PHE A 12 -9.13 21.38 -35.61
N LEU A 13 -8.85 20.42 -36.50
CA LEU A 13 -8.41 19.08 -36.13
C LEU A 13 -7.08 19.11 -35.37
N ILE A 14 -6.12 19.91 -35.82
CA ILE A 14 -4.81 20.04 -35.17
C ILE A 14 -4.96 20.61 -33.75
N ILE A 15 -5.78 21.65 -33.57
CA ILE A 15 -6.01 22.25 -32.25
C ILE A 15 -6.62 21.23 -31.29
N ILE A 16 -7.58 20.42 -31.76
CA ILE A 16 -8.20 19.38 -30.93
C ILE A 16 -7.17 18.32 -30.52
N ILE A 17 -6.39 17.80 -31.46
CA ILE A 17 -5.39 16.76 -31.19
C ILE A 17 -4.29 17.28 -30.25
N ALA A 18 -3.85 18.52 -30.42
CA ALA A 18 -2.82 19.14 -29.58
C ALA A 18 -3.25 19.29 -28.11
N ASN A 19 -4.55 19.47 -27.85
CA ASN A 19 -5.08 19.65 -26.50
C ASN A 19 -5.35 18.33 -25.76
N VAL A 20 -5.49 17.21 -26.47
CA VAL A 20 -5.74 15.90 -25.85
C VAL A 20 -4.41 15.16 -25.67
N PRO A 21 -3.91 15.01 -24.44
CA PRO A 21 -2.64 14.31 -24.20
C PRO A 21 -2.85 12.80 -24.30
N GLN A 22 -2.80 12.26 -25.52
CA GLN A 22 -2.99 10.83 -25.80
C GLN A 22 -1.96 9.92 -25.11
N GLY A 23 -0.79 10.44 -24.75
CA GLY A 23 0.28 9.69 -24.08
C GLY A 23 0.23 9.67 -22.55
N LEU A 24 -0.64 10.48 -21.92
CA LEU A 24 -0.72 10.57 -20.47
C LEU A 24 -1.05 9.22 -19.79
N PRO A 25 -2.01 8.42 -20.28
CA PRO A 25 -2.33 7.14 -19.65
C PRO A 25 -1.15 6.16 -19.66
N ALA A 26 -0.38 6.13 -20.75
CA ALA A 26 0.79 5.27 -20.87
C ALA A 26 1.90 5.66 -19.87
N MET A 27 2.10 6.96 -19.65
CA MET A 27 3.07 7.45 -18.68
C MET A 27 2.70 7.01 -17.25
N VAL A 28 1.45 7.21 -16.84
CA VAL A 28 0.97 6.83 -15.50
C VAL A 28 1.10 5.33 -15.27
N ILE A 29 0.67 4.51 -16.22
CA ILE A 29 0.78 3.04 -16.12
C ILE A 29 2.25 2.60 -15.98
N SER A 30 3.18 3.23 -16.71
CA SER A 30 4.60 2.92 -16.61
C SER A 30 5.18 3.23 -15.22
N GLN A 31 4.75 4.35 -14.62
CA GLN A 31 5.16 4.74 -13.26
C GLN A 31 4.57 3.80 -12.21
N LEU A 32 3.27 3.48 -12.30
CA LEU A 32 2.61 2.52 -11.41
C LEU A 32 3.27 1.14 -11.49
N ALA A 33 3.66 0.68 -12.69
CA ALA A 33 4.35 -0.59 -12.87
C ALA A 33 5.74 -0.60 -12.17
N ILE A 34 6.50 0.49 -12.25
CA ILE A 34 7.78 0.63 -11.54
C ILE A 34 7.56 0.60 -10.03
N ILE A 35 6.56 1.34 -9.53
CA ILE A 35 6.23 1.37 -8.10
C ILE A 35 5.79 -0.02 -7.63
N GLY A 36 4.97 -0.72 -8.42
CA GLY A 36 4.51 -2.08 -8.13
C GLY A 36 5.68 -3.06 -7.97
N ARG A 37 6.69 -2.97 -8.84
CA ARG A 37 7.93 -3.76 -8.71
C ARG A 37 8.70 -3.43 -7.42
N ARG A 38 8.75 -2.16 -7.03
CA ARG A 38 9.40 -1.71 -5.77
C ARG A 38 8.61 -2.12 -4.52
N LEU A 39 7.29 -2.25 -4.61
CA LEU A 39 6.45 -2.76 -3.53
C LEU A 39 6.60 -4.27 -3.37
N ALA A 40 6.68 -5.00 -4.49
CA ALA A 40 6.93 -6.44 -4.48
C ALA A 40 8.27 -6.80 -3.79
N SER A 41 9.34 -6.02 -4.01
CA SER A 41 10.62 -6.24 -3.32
C SER A 41 10.57 -5.98 -1.80
N LYS A 42 9.51 -5.33 -1.30
CA LYS A 42 9.23 -5.09 0.12
C LYS A 42 8.22 -6.08 0.71
N ASN A 43 7.98 -7.22 0.06
CA ASN A 43 6.97 -8.22 0.44
C ASN A 43 5.52 -7.69 0.40
N VAL A 44 5.23 -6.66 -0.38
CA VAL A 44 3.87 -6.17 -0.61
C VAL A 44 3.37 -6.70 -1.95
N TYR A 45 2.44 -7.65 -1.90
CA TYR A 45 1.83 -8.23 -3.10
C TYR A 45 0.64 -7.38 -3.56
N VAL A 46 0.76 -6.79 -4.76
CA VAL A 46 -0.25 -5.93 -5.35
C VAL A 46 -0.91 -6.64 -6.54
N LYS A 47 -2.24 -6.82 -6.50
CA LYS A 47 -3.01 -7.55 -7.53
C LYS A 47 -3.37 -6.70 -8.75
N LYS A 48 -3.53 -5.39 -8.57
CA LYS A 48 -3.90 -4.43 -9.63
C LYS A 48 -3.06 -3.17 -9.48
N LEU A 49 -2.63 -2.59 -10.59
CA LEU A 49 -1.78 -1.39 -10.57
C LEU A 49 -2.52 -0.17 -10.02
N ASP A 50 -3.82 -0.06 -10.27
CA ASP A 50 -4.64 1.08 -9.81
C ASP A 50 -4.56 1.27 -8.29
N ILE A 51 -4.56 0.16 -7.53
CA ILE A 51 -4.46 0.12 -6.06
C ILE A 51 -3.25 0.88 -5.53
N ILE A 52 -2.17 0.97 -6.31
CA ILE A 52 -0.96 1.68 -5.92
C ILE A 52 -1.21 3.18 -5.78
N ASP A 53 -2.03 3.75 -6.67
CA ASP A 53 -2.38 5.16 -6.64
C ASP A 53 -3.29 5.46 -5.45
N GLU A 54 -4.31 4.63 -5.23
CA GLU A 54 -5.19 4.77 -4.06
C GLU A 54 -4.45 4.60 -2.72
N LEU A 55 -3.46 3.70 -2.65
CA LEU A 55 -2.60 3.56 -1.48
C LEU A 55 -1.76 4.83 -1.23
N GLY A 56 -1.31 5.51 -2.27
CA GLY A 56 -0.61 6.80 -2.16
C GLY A 56 -1.51 7.93 -1.65
N ALA A 57 -2.80 7.88 -2.00
CA ALA A 57 -3.81 8.84 -1.55
C ALA A 57 -4.45 8.49 -0.19
N THR A 58 -4.15 7.31 0.37
CA THR A 58 -4.78 6.84 1.61
C THR A 58 -4.35 7.68 2.81
N THR A 59 -5.32 8.26 3.52
CA THR A 59 -5.09 9.08 4.71
C THR A 59 -5.32 8.33 6.02
N VAL A 60 -6.10 7.24 6.00
CA VAL A 60 -6.45 6.45 7.19
C VAL A 60 -6.19 4.97 6.92
N VAL A 61 -5.42 4.33 7.81
CA VAL A 61 -5.16 2.89 7.75
C VAL A 61 -5.95 2.20 8.87
N ALA A 62 -7.00 1.47 8.49
CA ALA A 62 -7.69 0.57 9.39
C ALA A 62 -6.91 -0.75 9.47
N THR A 63 -6.29 -1.03 10.61
CA THR A 63 -5.48 -2.22 10.88
C THR A 63 -6.11 -3.03 12.00
N ASP A 64 -6.11 -4.36 11.85
CA ASP A 64 -6.62 -5.27 12.88
C ASP A 64 -5.58 -5.48 14.00
N LYS A 65 -6.03 -5.68 15.24
CA LYS A 65 -5.10 -5.79 16.39
C LYS A 65 -4.35 -7.12 16.42
N SER A 66 -5.07 -8.23 16.26
CA SER A 66 -4.52 -9.57 16.43
C SER A 66 -3.91 -10.06 15.13
N GLY A 67 -2.61 -10.37 15.11
CA GLY A 67 -1.93 -10.85 13.90
C GLY A 67 -1.42 -9.76 12.94
N THR A 68 -1.79 -8.48 13.13
CA THR A 68 -1.16 -7.35 12.43
C THR A 68 -0.33 -6.48 13.38
N ILE A 69 -0.93 -5.90 14.43
CA ILE A 69 -0.17 -5.14 15.44
C ILE A 69 0.55 -6.06 16.42
N THR A 70 -0.13 -7.13 16.83
CA THR A 70 0.42 -8.13 17.75
C THR A 70 0.96 -9.34 16.97
N LYS A 71 2.03 -9.96 17.46
CA LYS A 71 2.62 -11.18 16.87
C LYS A 71 1.76 -12.45 17.06
N ASN A 72 0.47 -12.29 17.41
CA ASN A 72 -0.45 -13.37 17.78
C ASN A 72 0.17 -14.44 18.71
N SER A 73 1.09 -14.01 19.58
CA SER A 73 1.84 -14.86 20.50
C SER A 73 1.66 -14.27 21.89
N MET A 74 0.82 -14.93 22.68
CA MET A 74 0.51 -14.47 24.03
C MET A 74 1.60 -14.97 25.00
N VAL A 75 2.33 -14.03 25.59
CA VAL A 75 3.47 -14.28 26.45
C VAL A 75 3.29 -13.52 27.77
N LEU A 76 3.62 -14.18 28.88
CA LEU A 76 3.64 -13.54 30.21
C LEU A 76 4.87 -12.63 30.33
N THR A 77 4.65 -11.31 30.42
CA THR A 77 5.74 -10.32 30.50
C THR A 77 6.06 -9.91 31.94
N ASN A 78 5.03 -9.77 32.77
CA ASN A 78 5.14 -9.28 34.14
C ASN A 78 4.32 -10.16 35.09
N LEU A 79 4.89 -10.46 36.26
CA LEU A 79 4.19 -11.06 37.38
C LEU A 79 4.18 -10.06 38.53
N TRP A 80 3.01 -9.90 39.16
CA TRP A 80 2.87 -9.19 40.42
C TRP A 80 2.65 -10.21 41.53
N TYR A 81 3.62 -10.36 42.42
CA TYR A 81 3.54 -11.30 43.54
C TYR A 81 4.24 -10.73 44.78
N SER A 82 3.67 -10.96 45.96
CA SER A 82 4.25 -10.50 47.25
C SER A 82 4.63 -9.00 47.27
N ARG A 83 3.74 -8.15 46.76
CA ARG A 83 3.96 -6.68 46.59
C ARG A 83 5.22 -6.31 45.79
N LYS A 84 5.72 -7.22 44.95
CA LYS A 84 6.83 -6.96 44.03
C LYS A 84 6.37 -7.14 42.59
N HIS A 85 6.77 -6.20 41.73
CA HIS A 85 6.68 -6.34 40.29
C HIS A 85 7.93 -7.08 39.79
N GLN A 86 7.75 -8.27 39.24
CA GLN A 86 8.83 -9.06 38.64
C GLN A 86 8.64 -9.08 37.12
N SER A 87 9.49 -8.36 36.39
CA SER A 87 9.53 -8.45 34.92
C SER A 87 10.26 -9.74 34.52
N ILE A 88 9.55 -10.69 33.90
CA ILE A 88 10.10 -11.97 33.47
C ILE A 88 10.66 -11.81 32.05
N LEU A 89 11.59 -10.87 31.84
CA LEU A 89 12.24 -10.68 30.55
C LEU A 89 13.43 -11.62 30.34
N LYS A 90 13.33 -12.88 30.80
CA LYS A 90 14.35 -13.92 30.60
C LYS A 90 13.88 -15.19 29.89
N GLY A 91 12.66 -15.21 29.38
CA GLY A 91 12.20 -16.25 28.48
C GLY A 91 10.78 -15.95 28.02
N CYS A 92 10.56 -15.92 26.70
CA CYS A 92 9.20 -15.94 26.16
C CYS A 92 8.56 -17.29 26.52
N TYR A 93 7.93 -17.38 27.70
CA TYR A 93 7.17 -18.56 28.08
C TYR A 93 5.74 -18.42 27.54
N PRO A 94 5.32 -19.26 26.58
CA PRO A 94 3.94 -19.26 26.13
C PRO A 94 3.03 -19.68 27.28
N LEU A 95 1.85 -19.04 27.41
CA LEU A 95 0.89 -19.25 28.49
C LEU A 95 0.43 -20.72 28.69
N GLY A 96 0.69 -21.60 27.72
CA GLY A 96 0.39 -23.04 27.81
C GLY A 96 1.50 -23.93 28.37
N LYS A 97 2.71 -23.41 28.68
CA LYS A 97 3.84 -24.23 29.19
C LYS A 97 4.19 -23.97 30.66
N GLN A 98 3.36 -23.21 31.39
CA GLN A 98 3.61 -22.86 32.80
C GLN A 98 2.82 -23.73 33.80
N THR A 99 2.02 -24.67 33.34
CA THR A 99 1.33 -25.65 34.19
C THR A 99 1.96 -27.00 33.94
N LEU A 100 2.93 -27.38 34.78
CA LEU A 100 3.37 -28.76 35.10
C LEU A 100 4.68 -28.63 35.91
N SER A 101 4.51 -28.31 37.20
CA SER A 101 5.38 -28.76 38.28
C SER A 101 4.53 -29.51 39.28
#